data_AF-A0A537J3M9-F1
#
_entry.id   AF-A0A537J3M9-F1
#
_cell.length_a   1.000
_cell.length_b   1.000
_cell.length_c   1.000
_cell.angle_alpha   90.00
_cell.angle_beta   90.00
_cell.angle_gamma   90.00
#
_symmetry.space_group_name_H-M   'P 1'
#
loop_
_entity.id
_entity.type
_entity.pdbx_description
1 polymer ?
#
loop_
_entity_poly.entity_id
_entity_poly.type
_entity_poly.pdbx_seq_one_letter_code
_entity_poly.pdbx_strand_id
1 'polypeptide(L)'
;MTPAGASEQTNEPAQGIEGGQEQMSPNESMPMPVAPPEQLEEQIGGALGDNIPQPMGTEQPSIAGGAGMPYFPQIVSKRKSRDYKIICYKAIFGHILEQYEWPSKEFPFAIVLGDEVTMDGEQIIISLPRYAKDPQRFLNFLASDLAQAAKNNRREQFLVTPDNIAGYEKFWKNPANQAGALPYNPDSRTQREPIRLPVPELPQTLIQNLQQADRDLRSIMGYPQENEAKQFGQLSGKAIREMQRAGNSSNLVFFDNLTRAQEQIGRTILKMLPRV
;
A
#
# COMPACT_ATOMS: atom_id res chain seq x y z
N MET A 1 58.64 -6.17 8.19
CA MET A 1 59.17 -5.93 6.83
C MET A 1 58.00 -5.96 5.86
N THR A 2 57.57 -4.77 5.45
CA THR A 2 56.63 -4.48 4.36
C THR A 2 57.45 -4.45 3.03
N PRO A 3 56.87 -4.26 1.83
CA PRO A 3 55.93 -5.07 1.05
C PRO A 3 56.38 -5.26 -0.44
N ALA A 4 55.63 -5.99 -1.27
CA ALA A 4 55.54 -5.87 -2.75
C ALA A 4 54.43 -6.83 -3.24
N GLY A 5 53.53 -6.57 -4.19
CA GLY A 5 53.08 -5.42 -4.99
C GLY A 5 51.66 -5.75 -5.48
N ALA A 6 50.69 -4.83 -5.42
CA ALA A 6 50.29 -3.96 -6.53
C ALA A 6 49.70 -4.71 -7.75
N SER A 7 48.37 -4.70 -7.86
CA SER A 7 47.68 -4.58 -9.15
C SER A 7 46.39 -3.80 -8.94
N GLU A 8 46.43 -2.55 -9.38
CA GLU A 8 45.31 -1.61 -9.50
C GLU A 8 44.22 -2.19 -10.42
N GLN A 9 42.96 -2.09 -9.98
CA GLN A 9 41.84 -1.99 -10.92
C GLN A 9 41.13 -0.68 -10.64
N THR A 10 41.20 0.14 -11.67
CA THR A 10 40.72 1.50 -11.80
C THR A 10 39.21 1.56 -11.78
N ASN A 11 38.73 2.52 -10.99
CA ASN A 11 37.36 2.97 -10.89
C ASN A 11 37.03 3.80 -12.14
N GLU A 12 36.16 3.31 -13.03
CA GLU A 12 35.59 4.12 -14.12
C GLU A 12 34.21 4.66 -13.71
N PRO A 13 33.99 5.99 -13.77
CA PRO A 13 32.66 6.56 -13.57
C PRO A 13 31.84 6.47 -14.87
N ALA A 14 30.69 5.82 -14.78
CA ALA A 14 29.71 5.80 -15.87
C ALA A 14 29.21 7.21 -16.18
N GLN A 15 29.36 7.58 -17.45
CA GLN A 15 28.98 8.85 -18.05
C GLN A 15 27.46 9.02 -18.11
N GLY A 16 27.04 10.29 -18.10
CA GLY A 16 25.65 10.70 -18.03
C GLY A 16 24.83 10.38 -19.28
N ILE A 17 23.54 10.21 -19.04
CA ILE A 17 22.49 10.22 -20.07
C ILE A 17 21.52 11.32 -19.65
N GLU A 18 21.70 12.50 -20.23
CA GLU A 18 20.67 13.53 -20.31
C GLU A 18 19.66 13.17 -21.41
N GLY A 19 18.40 13.54 -21.21
CA GLY A 19 17.50 13.86 -22.33
C GLY A 19 16.41 12.82 -22.64
N GLY A 20 15.51 12.55 -21.69
CA GLY A 20 14.19 11.98 -21.97
C GLY A 20 13.11 13.05 -21.84
N GLN A 21 12.69 13.65 -22.95
CA GLN A 21 11.62 14.63 -23.00
C GLN A 21 10.26 13.98 -22.71
N GLU A 22 9.65 14.30 -21.58
CA GLU A 22 8.21 14.09 -21.36
C GLU A 22 7.44 15.09 -22.25
N GLN A 23 6.75 14.56 -23.26
CA GLN A 23 5.77 15.32 -24.04
C GLN A 23 4.50 15.49 -23.21
N MET A 24 4.32 16.67 -22.63
CA MET A 24 3.12 17.08 -21.91
C MET A 24 2.18 17.80 -22.89
N SER A 25 0.95 17.32 -23.00
CA SER A 25 -0.13 17.86 -23.85
C SER A 25 -0.47 19.31 -23.50
N PRO A 26 -0.74 20.21 -24.47
CA PRO A 26 -0.96 21.64 -24.22
C PRO A 26 -2.41 21.91 -23.87
N ASN A 27 -2.77 21.84 -22.58
CA ASN A 27 -3.98 22.49 -22.11
C ASN A 27 -3.94 22.77 -20.60
N GLU A 28 -3.15 23.75 -20.19
CA GLU A 28 -3.32 24.40 -18.87
C GLU A 28 -3.20 25.92 -19.04
N SER A 29 -4.34 26.58 -18.80
CA SER A 29 -4.50 28.03 -18.73
C SER A 29 -3.70 28.61 -17.56
N MET A 30 -2.77 29.51 -17.85
CA MET A 30 -2.04 30.28 -16.85
C MET A 30 -2.97 31.21 -16.06
N PRO A 31 -2.87 31.30 -14.71
CA PRO A 31 -3.54 32.33 -13.94
C PRO A 31 -2.75 33.65 -14.00
N MET A 32 -3.47 34.75 -14.23
CA MET A 32 -2.95 36.13 -14.22
C MET A 32 -2.45 36.56 -12.83
N PRO A 33 -1.48 37.49 -12.73
CA PRO A 33 -0.96 37.95 -11.44
C PRO A 33 -1.97 38.88 -10.75
N VAL A 34 -2.27 38.59 -9.47
CA VAL A 34 -3.13 39.42 -8.61
C VAL A 34 -2.26 40.43 -7.87
N ALA A 35 -2.56 41.73 -8.04
CA ALA A 35 -1.88 42.82 -7.33
C ALA A 35 -2.42 43.00 -5.89
N PRO A 36 -1.62 43.54 -4.94
CA PRO A 36 -1.99 43.64 -3.52
C PRO A 36 -3.07 44.71 -3.24
N PRO A 37 -3.91 44.55 -2.19
CA PRO A 37 -5.13 45.33 -1.98
C PRO A 37 -4.96 46.68 -1.25
N GLU A 38 -3.83 47.40 -1.43
CA GLU A 38 -3.51 48.59 -0.60
C GLU A 38 -3.66 49.96 -1.31
N GLN A 39 -4.22 50.04 -2.53
CA GLN A 39 -4.25 51.30 -3.29
C GLN A 39 -5.64 51.82 -3.71
N LEU A 40 -6.72 51.37 -3.08
CA LEU A 40 -8.08 51.81 -3.45
C LEU A 40 -8.82 52.65 -2.39
N GLU A 41 -8.26 52.87 -1.19
CA GLU A 41 -8.95 53.62 -0.14
C GLU A 41 -8.60 55.12 -0.06
N GLU A 42 -7.62 55.61 -0.84
CA GLU A 42 -7.09 56.97 -0.67
C GLU A 42 -7.68 58.05 -1.61
N GLN A 43 -8.76 57.77 -2.35
CA GLN A 43 -9.30 58.74 -3.33
C GLN A 43 -10.77 59.16 -3.17
N ILE A 44 -11.47 58.79 -2.10
CA ILE A 44 -12.86 59.27 -1.86
C ILE A 44 -13.07 59.83 -0.43
N GLY A 45 -12.00 60.27 0.22
CA GLY A 45 -12.03 60.90 1.54
C GLY A 45 -11.71 62.40 1.47
N GLY A 46 -12.52 63.18 0.75
CA GLY A 46 -12.19 64.58 0.50
C GLY A 46 -13.39 65.48 0.22
N ALA A 47 -14.39 65.49 1.10
CA ALA A 47 -15.24 66.66 1.33
C ALA A 47 -16.23 66.40 2.47
N LEU A 48 -16.15 67.27 3.48
CA LEU A 48 -17.18 67.69 4.45
C LEU A 48 -16.71 67.52 5.90
N GLY A 49 -16.18 68.62 6.43
CA GLY A 49 -15.86 68.79 7.84
C GLY A 49 -17.09 69.08 8.71
N ASP A 50 -16.97 68.65 9.96
CA ASP A 50 -17.39 69.30 11.21
C ASP A 50 -18.71 70.08 11.25
N ASN A 51 -19.76 69.42 11.76
CA ASN A 51 -20.54 69.93 12.89
C ASN A 51 -21.49 68.86 13.44
N ILE A 52 -21.30 68.44 14.68
CA ILE A 52 -22.27 67.61 15.41
C ILE A 52 -23.01 68.50 16.41
N PRO A 53 -24.34 68.64 16.28
CA PRO A 53 -25.19 68.89 17.43
C PRO A 53 -26.03 67.64 17.76
N GLN A 54 -25.98 67.17 19.02
CA GLN A 54 -27.00 66.29 19.60
C GLN A 54 -27.92 67.12 20.53
N PRO A 55 -29.01 66.56 21.08
CA PRO A 55 -30.14 65.85 20.44
C PRO A 55 -31.48 66.45 20.92
N MET A 56 -32.48 66.64 20.06
CA MET A 56 -33.82 67.08 20.50
C MET A 56 -34.92 66.51 19.60
N GLY A 57 -35.95 65.91 20.23
CA GLY A 57 -37.27 65.73 19.62
C GLY A 57 -37.70 64.29 19.40
N THR A 58 -38.48 63.77 20.36
CA THR A 58 -39.38 62.63 20.21
C THR A 58 -40.46 62.91 19.17
N GLU A 59 -40.40 62.31 17.98
CA GLU A 59 -41.59 62.02 17.17
C GLU A 59 -41.36 60.74 16.35
N GLN A 60 -42.22 59.74 16.55
CA GLN A 60 -42.36 58.63 15.62
C GLN A 60 -43.05 59.13 14.35
N PRO A 61 -42.67 58.64 13.16
CA PRO A 61 -43.62 58.49 12.08
C PRO A 61 -43.90 57.02 11.84
N SER A 62 -45.17 56.63 12.02
CA SER A 62 -45.74 55.47 11.35
C SER A 62 -45.69 55.71 9.85
N ILE A 63 -45.00 54.84 9.10
CA ILE A 63 -45.16 54.77 7.65
C ILE A 63 -45.50 53.34 7.28
N ALA A 64 -46.75 53.17 6.85
CA ALA A 64 -47.21 52.01 6.12
C ALA A 64 -46.58 52.01 4.72
N GLY A 65 -46.13 50.84 4.28
CA GLY A 65 -46.06 50.43 2.87
C GLY A 65 -44.88 50.96 2.05
N GLY A 66 -43.99 50.05 1.63
CA GLY A 66 -43.18 50.23 0.43
C GLY A 66 -41.74 49.71 0.53
N ALA A 67 -41.48 48.61 -0.17
CA ALA A 67 -40.21 48.22 -0.79
C ALA A 67 -38.91 48.15 0.07
N GLY A 68 -38.43 46.91 0.26
CA GLY A 68 -37.00 46.60 0.10
C GLY A 68 -36.05 46.98 1.24
N MET A 69 -36.16 46.33 2.40
CA MET A 69 -35.07 46.28 3.38
C MET A 69 -34.84 44.82 3.80
N PRO A 70 -33.60 44.29 3.78
CA PRO A 70 -33.33 42.97 4.33
C PRO A 70 -33.66 43.00 5.83
N TYR A 71 -34.67 42.24 6.22
CA TYR A 71 -35.05 42.09 7.62
C TYR A 71 -33.89 41.37 8.35
N PHE A 72 -33.06 42.14 9.05
CA PHE A 72 -32.09 41.55 9.96
C PHE A 72 -32.85 40.98 11.17
N PRO A 73 -32.75 39.67 11.44
CA PRO A 73 -33.47 39.06 12.54
C PRO A 73 -33.03 39.67 13.87
N GLN A 74 -33.99 40.18 14.67
CA GLN A 74 -33.73 40.63 16.03
C GLN A 74 -33.62 39.44 17.00
N ILE A 75 -32.59 39.45 17.85
CA ILE A 75 -32.38 38.41 18.87
C ILE A 75 -33.39 38.61 20.00
N VAL A 76 -34.41 37.74 20.07
CA VAL A 76 -35.50 37.80 21.06
C VAL A 76 -35.11 37.25 22.43
N SER A 77 -34.26 36.22 22.48
CA SER A 77 -33.88 35.57 23.74
C SER A 77 -32.52 34.88 23.62
N LYS A 78 -31.74 34.92 24.71
CA LYS A 78 -30.45 34.23 24.83
C LYS A 78 -30.58 33.11 25.85
N ARG A 79 -30.11 31.91 25.51
CA ARG A 79 -30.05 30.75 26.41
C ARG A 79 -28.59 30.39 26.69
N LYS A 80 -28.27 30.09 27.95
CA LYS A 80 -26.97 29.49 28.30
C LYS A 80 -26.93 28.04 27.81
N SER A 81 -25.98 27.72 26.95
CA SER A 81 -25.70 26.35 26.51
C SER A 81 -24.31 25.92 26.99
N ARG A 82 -24.15 24.64 27.29
CA ARG A 82 -22.82 24.03 27.44
C ARG A 82 -22.27 23.74 26.06
N ASP A 83 -20.98 23.97 25.91
CA ASP A 83 -20.24 23.75 24.67
C ASP A 83 -18.83 23.28 25.03
N TYR A 84 -18.12 22.70 24.06
CA TYR A 84 -16.77 22.21 24.26
C TYR A 84 -15.81 22.82 23.24
N LYS A 85 -14.54 22.83 23.61
CA LYS A 85 -13.41 23.29 22.79
C LYS A 85 -12.35 22.20 22.79
N ILE A 86 -11.68 22.03 21.65
CA ILE A 86 -10.56 21.10 21.52
C ILE A 86 -9.28 21.88 21.78
N ILE A 87 -8.49 21.42 22.75
CA ILE A 87 -7.18 22.00 23.08
C ILE A 87 -6.13 20.97 22.67
N CYS A 88 -5.22 21.40 21.81
CA CYS A 88 -4.11 20.58 21.34
C CYS A 88 -2.86 20.88 22.17
N TYR A 89 -2.18 19.82 22.60
CA TYR A 89 -0.91 19.89 23.31
C TYR A 89 0.17 19.22 22.48
N LYS A 90 1.27 19.92 22.24
CA LYS A 90 2.50 19.34 21.73
C LYS A 90 3.40 19.03 22.92
N ALA A 91 3.59 17.75 23.20
CA ALA A 91 4.28 17.30 24.39
C ALA A 91 5.39 16.29 24.04
N ILE A 92 6.44 16.31 24.85
CA ILE A 92 7.48 15.29 24.94
C ILE A 92 7.33 14.63 26.32
N PHE A 93 7.98 13.48 26.53
CA PHE A 93 7.98 12.81 27.83
C PHE A 93 8.27 13.79 28.98
N GLY A 94 7.29 13.99 29.87
CA GLY A 94 7.39 14.86 31.05
C GLY A 94 7.16 16.36 30.84
N HIS A 95 7.05 16.86 29.59
CA HIS A 95 6.96 18.30 29.33
C HIS A 95 5.96 18.65 28.21
N ILE A 96 5.15 19.68 28.43
CA ILE A 96 4.31 20.31 27.40
C ILE A 96 5.10 21.48 26.81
N LEU A 97 5.31 21.46 25.50
CA LEU A 97 6.06 22.50 24.79
C LEU A 97 5.15 23.63 24.32
N GLU A 98 4.03 23.27 23.68
CA GLU A 98 3.11 24.21 23.07
C GLU A 98 1.68 23.78 23.36
N GLN A 99 0.81 24.76 23.56
CA GLN A 99 -0.62 24.59 23.72
C GLN A 99 -1.33 25.56 22.80
N TYR A 100 -2.30 25.06 22.02
CA TYR A 100 -3.13 25.90 21.17
C TYR A 100 -4.57 25.39 21.11
N GLU A 101 -5.52 26.32 20.94
CA GLU A 101 -6.93 25.98 20.76
C GLU A 101 -7.16 25.61 19.29
N TRP A 102 -7.80 24.47 19.05
CA TRP A 102 -8.14 24.06 17.69
C TRP A 102 -9.36 24.84 17.21
N PRO A 103 -9.32 25.41 15.98
CA PRO A 103 -10.39 26.25 15.49
C PRO A 103 -11.65 25.47 15.12
N SER A 104 -11.66 24.14 15.14
CA SER A 104 -12.88 23.34 14.93
C SER A 104 -13.34 22.66 16.21
N LYS A 105 -14.63 22.30 16.24
CA LYS A 105 -15.18 21.39 17.25
C LYS A 105 -15.04 19.92 16.87
N GLU A 106 -14.68 19.64 15.62
CA GLU A 106 -14.44 18.27 15.16
C GLU A 106 -13.00 17.86 15.42
N PHE A 107 -12.83 16.57 15.68
CA PHE A 107 -11.52 16.00 15.88
C PHE A 107 -10.69 16.12 14.58
N PRO A 108 -9.49 16.73 14.64
CA PRO A 108 -8.71 17.10 13.46
C PRO A 108 -8.22 15.95 12.60
N PHE A 109 -7.98 14.79 13.22
CA PHE A 109 -7.35 13.68 12.54
C PHE A 109 -8.41 12.72 12.03
N ALA A 110 -8.38 12.44 10.72
CA ALA A 110 -9.14 11.36 10.14
C ALA A 110 -8.25 10.12 10.04
N ILE A 111 -8.69 9.03 10.67
CA ILE A 111 -7.95 7.78 10.73
C ILE A 111 -8.62 6.80 9.77
N VAL A 112 -7.85 6.21 8.87
CA VAL A 112 -8.32 5.11 8.01
C VAL A 112 -7.98 3.81 8.72
N LEU A 113 -8.98 3.22 9.35
CA LEU A 113 -8.84 1.94 10.03
C LEU A 113 -9.00 0.77 9.06
N GLY A 114 -8.43 -0.38 9.42
CA GLY A 114 -8.69 -1.64 8.74
C GLY A 114 -10.03 -2.25 9.15
N ASP A 115 -10.11 -3.57 9.11
CA ASP A 115 -11.27 -4.28 9.66
C ASP A 115 -11.22 -4.23 11.20
N GLU A 116 -12.32 -3.86 11.84
CA GLU A 116 -12.38 -3.66 13.29
C GLU A 116 -13.22 -4.77 13.92
N VAL A 117 -12.60 -5.54 14.80
CA VAL A 117 -13.28 -6.60 15.55
C VAL A 117 -13.13 -6.32 17.03
N THR A 118 -14.25 -6.27 17.74
CA THR A 118 -14.25 -6.16 19.20
C THR A 118 -14.28 -7.56 19.80
N MET A 119 -13.22 -7.95 20.51
CA MET A 119 -13.14 -9.20 21.27
C MET A 119 -12.81 -8.86 22.72
N ASP A 120 -13.53 -9.45 23.68
CA ASP A 120 -13.30 -9.26 25.12
C ASP A 120 -13.27 -7.80 25.60
N GLY A 121 -13.98 -6.91 24.90
CA GLY A 121 -14.03 -5.47 25.19
C GLY A 121 -12.83 -4.68 24.65
N GLU A 122 -11.89 -5.32 23.97
CA GLU A 122 -10.79 -4.68 23.26
C GLU A 122 -11.09 -4.60 21.76
N GLN A 123 -10.83 -3.42 21.17
CA GLN A 123 -10.91 -3.22 19.72
C GLN A 123 -9.61 -3.67 19.07
N ILE A 124 -9.69 -4.69 18.23
CA ILE A 124 -8.57 -5.21 17.46
C ILE A 124 -8.74 -4.76 16.02
N ILE A 125 -7.75 -4.02 15.52
CA ILE A 125 -7.68 -3.59 14.13
C ILE A 125 -6.91 -4.64 13.33
N ILE A 126 -7.56 -5.17 12.30
CA ILE A 126 -7.05 -6.25 11.46
C ILE A 126 -6.71 -5.68 10.09
N SER A 127 -5.46 -5.90 9.67
CA SER A 127 -4.98 -5.58 8.33
C SER A 127 -5.34 -6.68 7.34
N LEU A 128 -5.55 -6.34 6.06
CA LEU A 128 -5.78 -7.31 4.98
C LEU A 128 -4.80 -8.51 4.98
N PRO A 129 -3.46 -8.32 5.02
CA PRO A 129 -2.53 -9.45 4.95
C PRO A 129 -2.44 -10.26 6.25
N ARG A 130 -3.23 -9.97 7.30
CA ARG A 130 -3.11 -10.64 8.61
C ARG A 130 -3.25 -12.15 8.46
N TYR A 131 -4.27 -12.60 7.74
CA TYR A 131 -4.56 -14.02 7.51
C TYR A 131 -3.68 -14.64 6.41
N ALA A 132 -3.13 -13.83 5.52
CA ALA A 132 -2.25 -14.27 4.42
C ALA A 132 -0.82 -14.63 4.89
N LYS A 133 -0.39 -14.13 6.06
CA LYS A 133 0.97 -14.36 6.58
C LYS A 133 1.31 -15.83 6.81
N ASP A 134 0.37 -16.60 7.35
CA ASP A 134 0.60 -18.02 7.67
C ASP A 134 0.70 -18.92 6.44
N PRO A 135 -0.23 -18.86 5.45
CA PRO A 135 -0.06 -19.63 4.21
C PRO A 135 1.18 -19.17 3.43
N GLN A 136 1.55 -17.89 3.46
CA GLN A 136 2.80 -17.43 2.84
C GLN A 136 4.04 -18.06 3.48
N ARG A 137 4.07 -18.18 4.82
CA ARG A 137 5.17 -18.88 5.53
C ARG A 137 5.23 -20.35 5.14
N PHE A 138 4.09 -21.00 5.05
CA PHE A 138 4.00 -22.40 4.65
C PHE A 138 4.46 -22.61 3.20
N LEU A 139 4.05 -21.74 2.27
CA LEU A 139 4.50 -21.76 0.88
C LEU A 139 6.02 -21.60 0.80
N ASN A 140 6.60 -20.64 1.52
CA ASN A 140 8.05 -20.42 1.56
C ASN A 140 8.80 -21.66 2.10
N PHE A 141 8.24 -22.32 3.12
CA PHE A 141 8.78 -23.56 3.66
C PHE A 141 8.76 -24.69 2.61
N LEU A 142 7.61 -24.92 1.97
CA LEU A 142 7.46 -25.95 0.92
C LEU A 142 8.40 -25.69 -0.27
N ALA A 143 8.55 -24.44 -0.69
CA ALA A 143 9.46 -24.07 -1.76
C ALA A 143 10.93 -24.39 -1.39
N SER A 144 11.30 -24.14 -0.14
CA SER A 144 12.65 -24.45 0.38
C SER A 144 12.89 -25.96 0.47
N ASP A 145 11.89 -26.73 0.91
CA ASP A 145 11.95 -28.19 0.99
C ASP A 145 12.04 -28.83 -0.41
N LEU A 146 11.25 -28.34 -1.36
CA LEU A 146 11.35 -28.74 -2.77
C LEU A 146 12.75 -28.47 -3.34
N ALA A 147 13.33 -27.30 -3.04
CA ALA A 147 14.69 -26.96 -3.45
C ALA A 147 15.73 -27.88 -2.80
N GLN A 148 15.56 -28.26 -1.53
CA GLN A 148 16.43 -29.25 -0.88
C GLN A 148 16.31 -30.63 -1.52
N ALA A 149 15.09 -31.11 -1.76
CA ALA A 149 14.85 -32.38 -2.44
C ALA A 149 15.50 -32.41 -3.83
N ALA A 150 15.34 -31.33 -4.61
CA ALA A 150 15.96 -31.19 -5.92
C ALA A 150 17.49 -31.18 -5.87
N LYS A 151 18.08 -30.54 -4.84
CA LYS A 151 19.53 -30.52 -4.62
C LYS A 151 20.08 -31.88 -4.19
N ASN A 152 19.36 -32.59 -3.33
CA ASN A 152 19.77 -33.89 -2.78
C ASN A 152 19.64 -35.01 -3.82
N ASN A 153 18.74 -34.86 -4.79
CA ASN A 153 18.56 -35.82 -5.86
C ASN A 153 19.80 -35.88 -6.77
N ARG A 154 20.58 -36.96 -6.64
CA ARG A 154 21.61 -37.30 -7.63
C ARG A 154 20.93 -37.76 -8.91
N ARG A 155 21.23 -37.08 -10.02
CA ARG A 155 20.63 -37.34 -11.34
C ARG A 155 20.85 -38.76 -11.85
N GLU A 156 21.97 -39.38 -11.52
CA GLU A 156 22.30 -40.74 -11.95
C GLU A 156 22.93 -41.47 -10.77
N GLN A 157 22.31 -42.58 -10.37
CA GLN A 157 22.82 -43.43 -9.30
C GLN A 157 22.97 -44.84 -9.85
N PHE A 158 24.14 -45.43 -9.63
CA PHE A 158 24.42 -46.82 -9.96
C PHE A 158 24.77 -47.55 -8.67
N LEU A 159 24.13 -48.70 -8.47
CA LEU A 159 24.52 -49.63 -7.42
C LEU A 159 25.66 -50.50 -7.95
N VAL A 160 26.81 -50.41 -7.30
CA VAL A 160 28.10 -50.92 -7.77
C VAL A 160 28.90 -51.51 -6.62
N THR A 161 29.60 -52.61 -6.84
CA THR A 161 30.62 -53.13 -5.92
C THR A 161 31.97 -52.46 -6.25
N PRO A 162 32.88 -52.25 -5.29
CA PRO A 162 34.21 -51.69 -5.56
C PRO A 162 34.96 -52.41 -6.69
N ASP A 163 34.84 -53.73 -6.77
CA ASP A 163 35.49 -54.56 -7.80
C ASP A 163 34.94 -54.28 -9.21
N ASN A 164 33.68 -53.80 -9.34
CA ASN A 164 33.12 -53.44 -10.64
C ASN A 164 33.77 -52.19 -11.25
N ILE A 165 34.25 -51.27 -10.40
CA ILE A 165 34.79 -49.97 -10.80
C ILE A 165 36.32 -50.00 -10.92
N ALA A 166 36.98 -51.01 -10.34
CA ALA A 166 38.44 -51.14 -10.36
C ALA A 166 39.01 -50.99 -11.79
N GLY A 167 39.89 -50.00 -11.99
CA GLY A 167 40.49 -49.69 -13.30
C GLY A 167 39.71 -48.70 -14.18
N TYR A 168 38.43 -48.44 -13.89
CA TYR A 168 37.58 -47.51 -14.63
C TYR A 168 37.08 -46.32 -13.79
N GLU A 169 37.67 -46.08 -12.62
CA GLU A 169 37.28 -45.00 -11.70
C GLU A 169 37.14 -43.63 -12.37
N LYS A 170 37.99 -43.31 -13.36
CA LYS A 170 37.93 -42.03 -14.07
C LYS A 170 36.60 -41.83 -14.83
N PHE A 171 36.01 -42.90 -15.35
CA PHE A 171 34.73 -42.86 -16.05
C PHE A 171 33.56 -42.81 -15.06
N TRP A 172 33.66 -43.52 -13.93
CA TRP A 172 32.59 -43.61 -12.94
C TRP A 172 32.56 -42.45 -11.91
N LYS A 173 33.70 -41.79 -11.66
CA LYS A 173 33.81 -40.70 -10.67
C LYS A 173 33.32 -39.36 -11.20
N ASN A 174 33.42 -39.12 -12.51
CA ASN A 174 33.02 -37.85 -13.13
C ASN A 174 31.86 -38.04 -14.11
N PRO A 175 30.61 -37.81 -13.67
CA PRO A 175 29.43 -37.95 -14.54
C PRO A 175 29.38 -36.91 -15.68
N ALA A 176 30.21 -35.86 -15.64
CA ALA A 176 30.30 -34.89 -16.74
C ALA A 176 31.06 -35.44 -17.96
N ASN A 177 31.79 -36.55 -17.82
CA ASN A 177 32.58 -37.13 -18.89
C ASN A 177 31.69 -38.10 -19.70
N GLN A 178 30.93 -37.55 -20.65
CA GLN A 178 30.05 -38.35 -21.53
C GLN A 178 30.89 -39.30 -22.39
N ALA A 179 30.96 -40.56 -21.99
CA ALA A 179 31.48 -41.66 -22.80
C ALA A 179 30.31 -42.39 -23.48
N GLY A 180 30.50 -42.84 -24.73
CA GLY A 180 29.46 -43.58 -25.46
C GLY A 180 29.11 -44.94 -24.85
N ALA A 181 29.98 -45.49 -23.99
CA ALA A 181 29.74 -46.70 -23.22
C ALA A 181 30.46 -46.61 -21.86
N LEU A 182 29.86 -47.18 -20.82
CA LEU A 182 30.46 -47.28 -19.49
C LEU A 182 31.09 -48.66 -19.30
N PRO A 183 32.43 -48.78 -19.29
CA PRO A 183 33.08 -50.06 -19.05
C PRO A 183 32.97 -50.45 -17.57
N TYR A 184 32.74 -51.73 -17.30
CA TYR A 184 32.74 -52.30 -15.95
C TYR A 184 33.46 -53.64 -15.96
N ASN A 185 34.00 -54.04 -14.80
CA ASN A 185 34.52 -55.39 -14.59
C ASN A 185 33.46 -56.24 -13.87
N PRO A 186 33.27 -57.51 -14.25
CA PRO A 186 32.39 -58.41 -13.49
C PRO A 186 33.02 -58.69 -12.12
N ASP A 187 32.29 -58.43 -11.05
CA ASP A 187 32.74 -58.72 -9.68
C ASP A 187 32.93 -60.23 -9.51
N SER A 188 34.12 -60.64 -9.04
CA SER A 188 34.46 -62.05 -8.79
C SER A 188 33.58 -62.73 -7.75
N ARG A 189 32.97 -61.97 -6.82
CA ARG A 189 32.20 -62.51 -5.70
C ARG A 189 30.70 -62.55 -5.97
N THR A 190 30.15 -61.52 -6.62
CA THR A 190 28.71 -61.45 -6.89
C THR A 190 28.34 -61.71 -8.35
N GLN A 191 29.29 -61.63 -9.29
CA GLN A 191 29.07 -61.68 -10.74
C GLN A 191 27.93 -60.75 -11.23
N ARG A 192 27.62 -59.70 -10.46
CA ARG A 192 26.56 -58.75 -10.79
C ARG A 192 27.12 -57.58 -11.58
N GLU A 193 26.34 -57.14 -12.56
CA GLU A 193 26.56 -55.92 -13.30
C GLU A 193 26.10 -54.69 -12.49
N PRO A 194 26.66 -53.50 -12.75
CA PRO A 194 26.15 -52.24 -12.21
C PRO A 194 24.67 -52.03 -12.52
N ILE A 195 23.84 -51.90 -11.49
CA ILE A 195 22.40 -51.65 -11.67
C ILE A 195 22.16 -50.14 -11.60
N ARG A 196 21.55 -49.57 -12.64
CA ARG A 196 21.07 -48.18 -12.59
C ARG A 196 19.87 -48.10 -11.65
N LEU A 197 20.00 -47.33 -10.58
CA LEU A 197 18.88 -46.98 -9.73
C LEU A 197 18.03 -45.92 -10.45
N PRO A 198 16.69 -46.02 -10.39
CA PRO A 198 15.83 -44.98 -10.92
C PRO A 198 16.13 -43.66 -10.22
N VAL A 199 16.04 -42.55 -10.95
CA VAL A 199 16.20 -41.22 -10.38
C VAL A 199 15.08 -41.05 -9.34
N PRO A 200 15.40 -40.70 -8.07
CA PRO A 200 14.36 -40.43 -7.10
C PRO A 200 13.49 -39.29 -7.62
N GLU A 201 12.20 -39.55 -7.82
CA GLU A 201 11.26 -38.51 -8.22
C GLU A 201 11.07 -37.52 -7.08
N LEU A 202 10.88 -36.25 -7.42
CA LEU A 202 10.44 -35.29 -6.43
C LEU A 202 9.08 -35.72 -5.89
N PRO A 203 8.85 -35.66 -4.58
CA PRO A 203 7.59 -36.06 -4.00
C PRO A 203 6.46 -35.18 -4.56
N GLN A 204 5.58 -35.80 -5.35
CA GLN A 204 4.42 -35.14 -5.97
C GLN A 204 3.53 -34.44 -4.94
N THR A 205 3.49 -34.97 -3.72
CA THR A 205 2.75 -34.40 -2.59
C THR A 205 3.22 -32.99 -2.25
N LEU A 206 4.53 -32.70 -2.29
CA LEU A 206 5.05 -31.34 -2.04
C LEU A 206 4.59 -30.37 -3.12
N ILE A 207 4.61 -30.79 -4.38
CA ILE A 207 4.19 -29.96 -5.51
C ILE A 207 2.68 -29.66 -5.40
N GLN A 208 1.86 -30.66 -5.09
CA GLN A 208 0.42 -30.50 -4.88
C GLN A 208 0.11 -29.57 -3.69
N ASN A 209 0.84 -29.74 -2.58
CA ASN A 209 0.68 -28.89 -1.40
C ASN A 209 1.11 -27.44 -1.68
N LEU A 210 2.16 -27.21 -2.47
CA LEU A 210 2.58 -25.87 -2.86
C LEU A 210 1.51 -25.18 -3.71
N GLN A 211 0.91 -25.90 -4.66
CA GLN A 211 -0.21 -25.38 -5.44
C GLN A 211 -1.46 -25.14 -4.58
N GLN A 212 -1.71 -25.96 -3.56
CA GLN A 212 -2.81 -25.73 -2.62
C GLN A 212 -2.56 -24.49 -1.77
N ALA A 213 -1.36 -24.32 -1.24
CA ALA A 213 -0.99 -23.13 -0.46
C ALA A 213 -1.12 -21.83 -1.28
N ASP A 214 -0.77 -21.86 -2.57
CA ASP A 214 -1.00 -20.73 -3.49
C ASP A 214 -2.49 -20.43 -3.67
N ARG A 215 -3.33 -21.47 -3.82
CA ARG A 215 -4.80 -21.31 -3.90
C ARG A 215 -5.39 -20.73 -2.62
N ASP A 216 -4.94 -21.21 -1.46
CA ASP A 216 -5.40 -20.73 -0.16
C ASP A 216 -5.02 -19.26 0.04
N LEU A 217 -3.79 -18.87 -0.35
CA LEU A 217 -3.33 -17.49 -0.29
C LEU A 217 -4.19 -16.57 -1.17
N ARG A 218 -4.47 -16.97 -2.41
CA ARG A 218 -5.33 -16.22 -3.33
C ARG A 218 -6.76 -16.09 -2.80
N SER A 219 -7.30 -17.19 -2.26
CA SER A 219 -8.64 -17.22 -1.66
C SER A 219 -8.75 -16.25 -0.48
N ILE A 220 -7.73 -16.18 0.41
CA ILE A 220 -7.72 -15.28 1.56
C ILE A 220 -7.64 -13.81 1.11
N MET A 221 -6.84 -13.53 0.08
CA MET A 221 -6.72 -12.19 -0.49
C MET A 221 -7.95 -11.75 -1.29
N GLY A 222 -8.93 -12.65 -1.50
CA GLY A 222 -10.14 -12.38 -2.29
C GLY A 222 -9.91 -12.42 -3.80
N TYR A 223 -8.79 -12.97 -4.27
CA TYR A 223 -8.58 -13.15 -5.70
C TYR A 223 -9.25 -14.45 -6.17
N PRO A 224 -10.18 -14.40 -7.14
CA PRO A 224 -10.80 -15.59 -7.68
C PRO A 224 -9.77 -16.50 -8.35
N GLN A 225 -10.05 -17.81 -8.34
CA GLN A 225 -9.15 -18.81 -8.93
C GLN A 225 -9.03 -18.61 -10.45
N GLU A 226 -7.81 -18.72 -10.98
CA GLU A 226 -7.45 -18.56 -12.40
C GLU A 226 -8.24 -19.47 -13.37
N ASN A 227 -8.95 -20.49 -12.87
CA ASN A 227 -9.81 -21.35 -13.69
C ASN A 227 -11.05 -20.63 -14.25
N GLU A 228 -11.47 -19.50 -13.67
CA GLU A 228 -12.50 -18.64 -14.30
C GLU A 228 -11.96 -17.91 -15.54
N ALA A 229 -10.63 -17.78 -15.68
CA ALA A 229 -10.06 -17.09 -16.82
C ALA A 229 -10.26 -17.82 -18.16
N LYS A 230 -10.40 -19.14 -18.11
CA LYS A 230 -10.71 -19.97 -19.28
C LYS A 230 -12.18 -19.84 -19.74
N GLN A 231 -13.07 -19.31 -18.91
CA GLN A 231 -14.45 -18.97 -19.31
C GLN A 231 -14.56 -17.59 -19.97
N PHE A 232 -13.54 -16.72 -19.86
CA PHE A 232 -13.58 -15.37 -20.45
C PHE A 232 -13.72 -15.35 -21.97
N GLY A 233 -13.37 -16.45 -22.65
CA GLY A 233 -13.61 -16.58 -24.09
C GLY A 233 -15.09 -16.57 -24.48
N GLN A 234 -16.03 -16.70 -23.53
CA GLN A 234 -17.48 -16.76 -23.77
C GLN A 234 -18.29 -15.73 -22.96
N LEU A 235 -17.64 -14.92 -22.11
CA LEU A 235 -18.33 -13.97 -21.22
C LEU A 235 -18.36 -12.56 -21.82
N SER A 236 -19.53 -11.92 -21.78
CA SER A 236 -19.68 -10.50 -22.15
C SER A 236 -18.82 -9.61 -21.24
N GLY A 237 -18.26 -8.51 -21.75
CA GLY A 237 -17.49 -7.54 -20.95
C GLY A 237 -18.28 -6.92 -19.78
N LYS A 238 -19.62 -7.00 -19.78
CA LYS A 238 -20.44 -6.68 -18.59
C LYS A 238 -20.30 -7.76 -17.51
N ALA A 239 -20.36 -9.03 -17.88
CA ALA A 239 -20.21 -10.15 -16.94
C ALA A 239 -18.80 -10.17 -16.32
N ILE A 240 -17.77 -9.86 -17.10
CA ILE A 240 -16.38 -9.74 -16.60
C ILE A 240 -16.26 -8.65 -15.53
N ARG A 241 -16.87 -7.48 -15.75
CA ARG A 241 -16.85 -6.38 -14.78
C ARG A 241 -17.59 -6.72 -13.50
N GLU A 242 -18.75 -7.35 -13.58
CA GLU A 242 -19.49 -7.78 -12.39
C GLU A 242 -18.73 -8.86 -11.61
N MET A 243 -18.08 -9.80 -12.30
CA MET A 243 -17.25 -10.84 -11.67
C MET A 243 -16.01 -10.25 -10.98
N GLN A 244 -15.32 -9.29 -11.62
CA GLN A 244 -14.23 -8.54 -11.00
C GLN A 244 -14.70 -7.78 -9.76
N ARG A 245 -15.90 -7.20 -9.79
CA ARG A 245 -16.50 -6.50 -8.66
C ARG A 245 -16.85 -7.45 -7.51
N ALA A 246 -17.35 -8.65 -7.82
CA ALA A 246 -17.61 -9.69 -6.85
C ALA A 246 -16.32 -10.21 -6.19
N GLY A 247 -15.24 -10.39 -6.98
CA GLY A 247 -13.93 -10.77 -6.47
C GLY A 247 -13.35 -9.74 -5.49
N ASN A 248 -13.49 -8.45 -5.79
CA ASN A 248 -12.97 -7.37 -4.93
C ASN A 248 -13.79 -7.11 -3.66
N SER A 249 -14.82 -7.91 -3.35
CA SER A 249 -15.73 -7.66 -2.21
C SER A 249 -15.02 -7.69 -0.85
N SER A 250 -13.98 -8.52 -0.69
CA SER A 250 -13.19 -8.60 0.55
C SER A 250 -12.43 -7.31 0.88
N ASN A 251 -12.04 -6.54 -0.15
CA ASN A 251 -11.24 -5.32 0.01
C ASN A 251 -12.08 -4.06 0.18
N LEU A 252 -13.41 -4.14 0.06
CA LEU A 252 -14.30 -2.98 0.12
C LEU A 252 -14.28 -2.25 1.46
N VAL A 253 -13.99 -2.96 2.56
CA VAL A 253 -13.93 -2.35 3.91
C VAL A 253 -12.92 -1.20 3.97
N PHE A 254 -11.76 -1.36 3.32
CA PHE A 254 -10.72 -0.32 3.31
C PHE A 254 -11.14 0.91 2.49
N PHE A 255 -11.84 0.71 1.37
CA PHE A 255 -12.37 1.80 0.56
C PHE A 255 -13.51 2.55 1.27
N ASP A 256 -14.36 1.83 1.99
CA ASP A 256 -15.45 2.43 2.76
C ASP A 256 -14.90 3.26 3.93
N ASN A 257 -13.90 2.73 4.63
CA ASN A 257 -13.21 3.44 5.72
C ASN A 257 -12.45 4.67 5.20
N LEU A 258 -11.84 4.60 4.01
CA LEU A 258 -11.25 5.77 3.36
C LEU A 258 -12.29 6.85 3.05
N THR A 259 -13.45 6.45 2.52
CA THR A 259 -14.55 7.38 2.20
C THR A 259 -15.07 8.06 3.46
N ARG A 260 -15.25 7.31 4.56
CA ARG A 260 -15.61 7.87 5.88
C ARG A 260 -14.58 8.86 6.40
N ALA A 261 -13.29 8.56 6.24
CA ALA A 261 -12.21 9.47 6.60
C ALA A 261 -12.25 10.77 5.77
N GLN A 262 -12.49 10.68 4.47
CA GLN A 262 -12.67 11.85 3.60
C GLN A 262 -13.86 12.72 4.02
N GLU A 263 -15.00 12.11 4.36
CA GLU A 263 -16.16 12.83 4.88
C GLU A 263 -15.85 13.56 6.20
N GLN A 264 -15.12 12.92 7.11
CA GLN A 264 -14.70 13.54 8.37
C GLN A 264 -13.80 14.76 8.13
N ILE A 265 -12.86 14.67 7.17
CA ILE A 265 -12.02 15.79 6.76
C ILE A 265 -12.89 16.94 6.22
N GLY A 266 -13.83 16.63 5.31
CA GLY A 266 -14.76 17.62 4.76
C GLY A 266 -15.57 18.34 5.84
N ARG A 267 -16.12 17.59 6.81
CA ARG A 267 -16.85 18.16 7.97
C ARG A 267 -15.95 19.04 8.83
N THR A 268 -14.69 18.64 9.02
CA THR A 268 -13.71 19.40 9.81
C THR A 268 -13.39 20.72 9.14
N ILE A 269 -13.08 20.72 7.84
CA ILE A 269 -12.79 21.92 7.04
C ILE A 269 -13.99 22.86 7.01
N LEU A 270 -15.19 22.36 6.74
CA LEU A 270 -16.40 23.18 6.66
C LEU A 270 -16.72 23.89 7.98
N LYS A 271 -16.39 23.28 9.11
CA LYS A 271 -16.54 23.89 10.44
C LYS A 271 -15.42 24.85 10.81
N MET A 272 -14.26 24.77 10.16
CA MET A 272 -13.17 25.73 10.33
C MET A 272 -13.38 27.02 9.54
N LEU A 273 -13.92 26.91 8.33
CA LEU A 273 -14.06 28.02 7.39
C LEU A 273 -14.73 29.28 7.97
N PRO A 274 -15.78 29.23 8.83
CA PRO A 274 -16.35 30.45 9.41
C PRO A 274 -15.50 31.11 10.51
N ARG A 275 -14.40 30.50 10.94
CA ARG A 275 -13.54 30.99 12.04
C ARG A 275 -12.15 31.41 11.58
N VAL A 276 -11.75 31.07 10.35
CA VAL A 276 -10.52 31.48 9.69
C VAL A 276 -10.89 32.50 8.63
#